data_AF-A0A1D1UQW6-F1
#
_entry.id   AF-A0A1D1UQW6-F1
#
_cell.length_a   1.000
_cell.length_b   1.000
_cell.length_c   1.000
_cell.angle_alpha   90.00
_cell.angle_beta   90.00
_cell.angle_gamma   90.00
#
_symmetry.space_group_name_H-M   'P 1'
#
loop_
_entity.id
_entity.type
_entity.pdbx_description
1 polymer ?
#
loop_
_entity_poly.entity_id
_entity_poly.type
_entity_poly.pdbx_seq_one_letter_code
_entity_poly.pdbx_strand_id
1 'polypeptide(L)'
;MFSLAVESMQGGRPSQNEERRRSSYGVQGNGAVQDGPEGFDFGSRRRSTQLQHQIMQQQKPFRSMHSNTTIDKLPDKTLLHILGFLEHKEICRLAQVNRKWRQLAYDNRLWSSVSLRPEYGGLVAAPPPDTAVHLIASRFGAQLKCIELPIELITAQVFHELANKCPNLVHLVLDFSNAMQLHDFNDLNAFPSKLRTLNICLSDVIFMEGFMRKIYNFINSVECLQLIGTYEKVSEEEEEVHETVQITKLKSHVPNLRVINFFGVKFLDDNHIEAISSNCVHLECLCIKFCTKYTGTSLKTLLQRCRKLSCLLMEQTGIKSEHFQDAEWEKSRVSELDITSCEITSAALIDVLGRIKNLKWFCAGHVDGFDNQVLDSIMQSGLAKSLVAIDLQSCDNLTEEYLFKFLEAHGNQLLGLNLAGIPWLVETFWTQSVPFLRKIKILIMGTGKIVTITRVSSKIHVDQIIDCVAVNCPQIERLEIRWDPETLRFSDKSSKFIDTLRVKASKLRSLTLSDGEYFELVKSNFERAHRRAIVRTTVNCSTTILPLLPYFKDLRFN
;
A
#
# COMPACT_ATOMS: atom_id res chain seq x y z
N MET A 1 -14.66 -15.35 -6.84
CA MET A 1 -14.93 -16.07 -5.57
C MET A 1 -13.91 -15.62 -4.53
N PHE A 2 -14.20 -14.54 -3.81
CA PHE A 2 -13.40 -14.10 -2.66
C PHE A 2 -14.31 -14.06 -1.43
N SER A 3 -13.96 -14.84 -0.42
CA SER A 3 -14.56 -14.80 0.90
C SER A 3 -13.48 -15.17 1.90
N LEU A 4 -13.29 -14.35 2.92
CA LEU A 4 -12.77 -14.80 4.22
C LEU A 4 -13.19 -13.80 5.31
N ALA A 5 -13.87 -14.34 6.31
CA ALA A 5 -14.59 -13.59 7.33
C ALA A 5 -13.70 -12.66 8.19
N VAL A 6 -14.25 -11.50 8.55
CA VAL A 6 -13.82 -10.75 9.73
C VAL A 6 -14.48 -11.39 10.96
N GLU A 7 -13.82 -12.38 11.58
CA GLU A 7 -14.29 -12.94 12.85
C GLU A 7 -13.83 -12.11 14.07
N SER A 8 -14.76 -11.93 15.01
CA SER A 8 -14.61 -11.02 16.15
C SER A 8 -14.01 -11.70 17.39
N MET A 9 -12.76 -11.39 17.70
CA MET A 9 -12.12 -11.79 18.97
C MET A 9 -12.54 -10.84 20.12
N GLN A 10 -13.72 -11.07 20.71
CA GLN A 10 -14.11 -10.43 21.96
C GLN A 10 -13.32 -11.03 23.15
N GLY A 11 -12.16 -10.46 23.46
CA GLY A 11 -11.37 -10.80 24.64
C GLY A 11 -12.05 -10.38 25.95
N GLY A 12 -12.76 -11.30 26.60
CA GLY A 12 -13.44 -11.07 27.88
C GLY A 12 -12.48 -10.71 29.02
N ARG A 13 -12.91 -9.80 29.91
CA ARG A 13 -12.15 -9.40 31.11
C ARG A 13 -12.23 -10.47 32.20
N PRO A 14 -11.11 -10.93 32.79
CA PRO A 14 -11.12 -11.54 34.12
C PRO A 14 -11.42 -10.46 35.18
N SER A 15 -12.33 -10.75 36.11
CA SER A 15 -12.66 -9.89 37.24
C SER A 15 -11.58 -9.94 38.33
N GLN A 16 -11.40 -8.82 39.04
CA GLN A 16 -10.63 -8.81 40.28
C GLN A 16 -11.50 -9.33 41.44
N ASN A 17 -11.10 -10.43 42.09
CA ASN A 17 -11.19 -10.60 43.54
C ASN A 17 -10.49 -11.87 44.02
N GLU A 18 -10.28 -11.92 45.35
CA GLU A 18 -9.77 -13.05 46.13
C GLU A 18 -8.30 -13.45 45.86
N GLU A 19 -7.51 -13.92 46.85
CA GLU A 19 -7.85 -14.26 48.23
C GLU A 19 -6.80 -13.78 49.26
N ARG A 20 -7.20 -13.56 50.52
CA ARG A 20 -6.34 -13.03 51.60
C ARG A 20 -5.64 -14.15 52.38
N ARG A 21 -4.30 -14.17 52.39
CA ARG A 21 -3.53 -15.08 53.25
C ARG A 21 -3.63 -14.74 54.74
N ARG A 22 -4.22 -15.66 55.50
CA ARG A 22 -3.93 -16.00 56.92
C ARG A 22 -3.41 -17.46 56.94
N SER A 23 -2.73 -18.00 57.95
CA SER A 23 -2.27 -17.42 59.21
C SER A 23 -0.94 -18.06 59.68
N SER A 24 -0.24 -17.30 60.52
CA SER A 24 0.69 -17.71 61.58
C SER A 24 0.69 -19.18 62.07
N TYR A 25 1.89 -19.75 62.22
CA TYR A 25 2.30 -20.55 63.39
C TYR A 25 3.80 -20.34 63.68
N GLY A 26 4.23 -20.46 64.94
CA GLY A 26 5.64 -20.34 65.33
C GLY A 26 5.89 -20.71 66.79
N VAL A 27 7.07 -21.30 67.05
CA VAL A 27 7.59 -21.75 68.36
C VAL A 27 9.12 -21.55 68.27
N GLN A 28 9.73 -20.63 69.02
CA GLN A 28 10.50 -20.86 70.27
C GLN A 28 11.50 -22.04 70.20
N GLY A 29 12.77 -21.92 70.62
CA GLY A 29 13.52 -20.73 71.08
C GLY A 29 14.85 -21.09 71.78
N ASN A 30 15.55 -20.06 72.27
CA ASN A 30 16.72 -20.10 73.19
C ASN A 30 18.06 -20.70 72.69
N GLY A 31 19.17 -20.25 73.31
CA GLY A 31 20.51 -20.85 73.19
C GLY A 31 21.62 -19.83 72.87
N ALA A 32 22.59 -19.66 73.77
CA ALA A 32 23.79 -18.85 73.57
C ALA A 32 24.95 -19.39 74.41
N VAL A 33 26.14 -18.76 74.31
CA VAL A 33 27.29 -18.81 75.24
C VAL A 33 28.44 -19.80 74.91
N GLN A 34 29.59 -19.19 74.56
CA GLN A 34 31.02 -19.53 74.82
C GLN A 34 31.88 -20.53 74.01
N ASP A 35 33.10 -20.00 73.77
CA ASP A 35 34.46 -20.56 73.77
C ASP A 35 34.95 -21.56 72.68
N GLY A 36 36.23 -21.39 72.32
CA GLY A 36 37.02 -22.19 71.36
C GLY A 36 38.29 -22.75 72.03
N PRO A 37 39.49 -22.75 71.41
CA PRO A 37 39.90 -22.29 70.06
C PRO A 37 40.05 -23.53 69.11
N GLU A 38 40.89 -23.71 68.08
CA GLU A 38 42.06 -23.07 67.43
C GLU A 38 41.93 -23.18 65.89
N GLY A 39 42.76 -22.57 65.02
CA GLY A 39 43.85 -21.60 65.21
C GLY A 39 44.78 -21.59 63.98
N PHE A 40 44.58 -20.64 63.04
CA PHE A 40 45.46 -20.41 61.89
C PHE A 40 45.55 -18.92 61.51
N ASP A 41 46.69 -18.53 60.94
CA ASP A 41 47.17 -17.14 60.81
C ASP A 41 46.31 -16.22 59.92
N PHE A 42 46.19 -14.95 60.32
CA PHE A 42 45.53 -13.87 59.57
C PHE A 42 46.22 -12.49 59.70
N GLY A 43 47.55 -12.44 59.87
CA GLY A 43 48.35 -11.22 60.05
C GLY A 43 48.21 -10.10 59.00
N SER A 44 47.55 -10.34 57.86
CA SER A 44 47.39 -9.39 56.75
C SER A 44 46.18 -8.42 56.87
N ARG A 45 45.20 -8.69 57.74
CA ARG A 45 43.87 -8.05 57.66
C ARG A 45 43.73 -6.61 58.21
N ARG A 46 44.77 -6.02 58.82
CA ARG A 46 44.69 -4.66 59.43
C ARG A 46 45.18 -3.49 58.56
N ARG A 47 45.75 -3.73 57.37
CA ARG A 47 46.18 -2.63 56.46
C ARG A 47 45.14 -2.24 55.40
N SER A 48 44.14 -3.09 55.12
CA SER A 48 43.15 -2.84 54.06
C SER A 48 42.10 -1.79 54.42
N THR A 49 41.65 -1.73 55.67
CA THR A 49 40.51 -0.90 56.09
C THR A 49 40.81 0.61 56.08
N GLN A 50 42.03 1.03 56.43
CA GLN A 50 42.44 2.43 56.29
C GLN A 50 42.60 2.85 54.82
N LEU A 51 43.14 1.98 53.96
CA LEU A 51 43.30 2.26 52.53
C LEU A 51 41.94 2.41 51.84
N GLN A 52 40.98 1.52 52.13
CA GLN A 52 39.62 1.63 51.60
C GLN A 52 38.95 2.95 52.00
N HIS A 53 39.13 3.40 53.25
CA HIS A 53 38.49 4.62 53.73
C HIS A 53 39.09 5.91 53.14
N GLN A 54 40.37 5.91 52.73
CA GLN A 54 40.97 7.01 51.95
C GLN A 54 40.56 6.97 50.48
N ILE A 55 40.56 5.80 49.84
CA ILE A 55 40.19 5.65 48.41
C ILE A 55 38.74 6.09 48.16
N MET A 56 37.83 5.83 49.10
CA MET A 56 36.41 6.22 48.97
C MET A 56 36.15 7.74 49.08
N GLN A 57 37.14 8.54 49.52
CA GLN A 57 37.00 10.00 49.67
C GLN A 57 37.58 10.83 48.50
N GLN A 58 38.20 10.20 47.48
CA GLN A 58 38.75 10.91 46.32
C GLN A 58 38.08 10.60 44.98
N GLN A 59 37.07 9.72 44.95
CA GLN A 59 36.26 9.51 43.76
C GLN A 59 35.27 10.67 43.54
N LYS A 60 35.74 11.72 42.85
CA LYS A 60 34.82 12.65 42.15
C LYS A 60 33.92 11.80 41.23
N PRO A 61 32.58 11.96 41.27
CA PRO A 61 31.69 11.19 40.42
C PRO A 61 32.06 11.44 38.95
N PHE A 62 32.25 10.36 38.19
CA PHE A 62 32.68 10.39 36.80
C PHE A 62 31.55 10.90 35.90
N ARG A 63 31.26 12.20 35.97
CA ARG A 63 30.26 12.87 35.14
C ARG A 63 30.66 12.69 33.69
N SER A 64 29.85 11.95 32.95
CA SER A 64 29.97 11.83 31.49
C SER A 64 30.14 13.21 30.88
N MET A 65 31.06 13.35 29.90
CA MET A 65 31.27 14.60 29.15
C MET A 65 29.97 15.09 28.47
N HIS A 66 29.01 14.17 28.30
CA HIS A 66 27.69 14.38 27.71
C HIS A 66 26.54 14.51 28.74
N SER A 67 26.83 14.59 30.05
CA SER A 67 25.78 14.73 31.09
C SER A 67 24.91 15.98 30.90
N ASN A 68 25.44 16.97 30.18
CA ASN A 68 24.80 18.26 29.93
C ASN A 68 24.31 18.42 28.47
N THR A 69 24.37 17.37 27.63
CA THR A 69 23.90 17.42 26.23
C THR A 69 22.56 16.69 26.08
N THR A 70 21.47 17.36 26.43
CA THR A 70 20.10 16.88 26.23
C THR A 70 19.53 17.34 24.89
N ILE A 71 18.54 16.60 24.38
CA ILE A 71 17.84 16.89 23.13
C ILE A 71 17.17 18.27 23.12
N ASP A 72 16.72 18.78 24.26
CA ASP A 72 16.04 20.10 24.37
C ASP A 72 16.95 21.28 23.99
N LYS A 73 18.28 21.08 23.97
CA LYS A 73 19.28 22.06 23.50
C LYS A 73 19.39 22.16 21.98
N LEU A 74 18.76 21.26 21.22
CA LEU A 74 18.67 21.41 19.78
C LEU A 74 17.78 22.62 19.43
N PRO A 75 18.11 23.39 18.38
CA PRO A 75 17.25 24.45 17.88
C PRO A 75 15.87 23.91 17.49
N ASP A 76 14.82 24.71 17.72
CA ASP A 76 13.44 24.28 17.53
C ASP A 76 13.12 23.89 16.07
N LYS A 77 13.80 24.52 15.09
CA LYS A 77 13.75 24.11 13.68
C LYS A 77 14.30 22.69 13.45
N THR A 78 15.35 22.30 14.17
CA THR A 78 15.92 20.95 14.13
C THR A 78 15.01 19.95 14.83
N LEU A 79 14.43 20.32 15.97
CA LEU A 79 13.43 19.48 16.65
C LEU A 79 12.20 19.26 15.77
N LEU A 80 11.63 20.29 15.16
CA LEU A 80 10.52 20.15 14.21
C LEU A 80 10.87 19.30 12.99
N HIS A 81 12.11 19.34 12.51
CA HIS A 81 12.55 18.44 11.45
C HIS A 81 12.58 16.97 11.92
N ILE A 82 13.04 16.70 13.14
CA ILE A 82 13.03 15.36 13.76
C ILE A 82 11.59 14.88 13.97
N LEU A 83 10.71 15.74 14.52
CA LEU A 83 9.28 15.43 14.75
C LEU A 83 8.52 15.19 13.44
N GLY A 84 8.94 15.82 12.33
CA GLY A 84 8.35 15.62 10.99
C GLY A 84 8.61 14.24 10.36
N PHE A 85 9.35 13.35 11.02
CA PHE A 85 9.49 11.94 10.62
C PHE A 85 8.57 10.99 11.40
N LEU A 86 7.76 11.50 12.34
CA LEU A 86 6.92 10.71 13.24
C LEU A 86 5.45 10.73 12.80
N GLU A 87 4.69 9.71 13.20
CA GLU A 87 3.24 9.69 12.95
C GLU A 87 2.48 10.70 13.81
N HIS A 88 1.32 11.16 13.35
CA HIS A 88 0.42 12.04 14.12
C HIS A 88 0.03 11.42 15.49
N LYS A 89 -0.05 10.09 15.58
CA LYS A 89 -0.26 9.33 16.83
C LYS A 89 0.90 9.52 17.82
N GLU A 90 2.13 9.54 17.32
CA GLU A 90 3.35 9.75 18.12
C GLU A 90 3.51 11.22 18.51
N ILE A 91 3.26 12.15 17.59
CA ILE A 91 3.27 13.60 17.85
C ILE A 91 2.26 13.95 18.98
N CYS A 92 1.07 13.33 18.98
CA CYS A 92 0.09 13.45 20.06
C CYS A 92 0.54 12.86 21.41
N ARG A 93 1.41 11.85 21.43
CA ARG A 93 2.05 11.33 22.66
C ARG A 93 3.15 12.28 23.13
N LEU A 94 3.99 12.76 22.21
CA LEU A 94 5.09 13.69 22.50
C LEU A 94 4.63 15.04 23.05
N ALA A 95 3.42 15.49 22.68
CA ALA A 95 2.76 16.65 23.26
C ALA A 95 2.49 16.54 24.79
N GLN A 96 2.68 15.36 25.38
CA GLN A 96 2.49 15.09 26.81
C GLN A 96 3.82 15.08 27.60
N VAL A 97 4.98 15.07 26.92
CA VAL A 97 6.31 14.89 27.54
C VAL A 97 6.72 16.12 28.37
N ASN A 98 6.69 17.32 27.78
CA ASN A 98 6.93 18.58 28.50
C ASN A 98 6.34 19.78 27.75
N ARG A 99 6.38 20.98 28.37
CA ARG A 99 5.79 22.21 27.81
C ARG A 99 6.38 22.63 26.46
N LYS A 100 7.70 22.52 26.26
CA LYS A 100 8.36 22.83 24.98
C LYS A 100 7.93 21.85 23.90
N TRP A 101 7.93 20.55 24.21
CA TRP A 101 7.51 19.51 23.26
C TRP A 101 6.02 19.64 22.91
N ARG A 102 5.16 20.06 23.85
CA ARG A 102 3.76 20.41 23.57
C ARG A 102 3.60 21.59 22.61
N GLN A 103 4.42 22.63 22.74
CA GLN A 103 4.42 23.76 21.80
C GLN A 103 4.87 23.32 20.40
N LEU A 104 5.97 22.56 20.31
CA LEU A 104 6.48 22.05 19.03
C LEU A 104 5.52 21.08 18.35
N ALA A 105 4.87 20.19 19.10
CA ALA A 105 3.88 19.24 18.59
C ALA A 105 2.58 19.91 18.07
N TYR A 106 2.33 21.18 18.43
CA TYR A 106 1.19 21.96 17.94
C TYR A 106 1.56 22.89 16.76
N ASP A 107 2.82 22.89 16.31
CA ASP A 107 3.27 23.68 15.16
C ASP A 107 2.63 23.15 13.85
N ASN A 108 1.92 24.03 13.14
CA ASN A 108 1.17 23.70 11.92
C ASN A 108 1.99 23.00 10.83
N ARG A 109 3.34 23.17 10.82
CA ARG A 109 4.22 22.52 9.85
C ARG A 109 4.24 20.99 9.99
N LEU A 110 3.95 20.47 11.18
CA LEU A 110 3.81 19.02 11.41
C LEU A 110 2.46 18.47 10.90
N TRP A 111 1.44 19.32 10.75
CA TRP A 111 0.06 18.94 10.45
C TRP A 111 -0.32 19.21 8.98
N SER A 112 0.64 19.02 8.05
CA SER A 112 0.43 19.34 6.63
C SER A 112 -0.38 18.30 5.85
N SER A 113 -0.54 17.08 6.36
CA SER A 113 -1.28 15.97 5.72
C SER A 113 -1.95 15.08 6.75
N VAL A 114 -3.20 15.37 7.11
CA VAL A 114 -3.88 14.75 8.26
C VAL A 114 -4.97 13.77 7.82
N SER A 115 -4.89 12.51 8.25
CA SER A 115 -6.03 11.59 8.17
C SER A 115 -6.76 11.52 9.51
N LEU A 116 -8.08 11.74 9.48
CA LEU A 116 -8.98 11.58 10.63
C LEU A 116 -9.74 10.25 10.59
N ARG A 117 -9.43 9.36 9.63
CA ARG A 117 -10.02 8.03 9.48
C ARG A 117 -9.23 7.00 10.31
N PRO A 118 -9.75 6.46 11.43
CA PRO A 118 -8.93 5.65 12.35
C PRO A 118 -8.40 4.35 11.73
N GLU A 119 -9.24 3.71 10.90
CA GLU A 119 -8.99 2.46 10.20
C GLU A 119 -7.79 2.57 9.24
N TYR A 120 -7.72 3.66 8.48
CA TYR A 120 -6.61 3.97 7.55
C TYR A 120 -5.39 4.60 8.24
N GLY A 121 -5.15 4.24 9.51
CA GLY A 121 -4.01 4.71 10.28
C GLY A 121 -4.11 6.13 10.83
N GLY A 122 -5.21 6.85 10.58
CA GLY A 122 -5.50 8.19 11.09
C GLY A 122 -5.66 8.28 12.61
N LEU A 123 -6.02 9.46 13.13
CA LEU A 123 -6.17 9.66 14.58
C LEU A 123 -7.14 8.63 15.22
N VAL A 124 -6.82 8.20 16.45
CA VAL A 124 -7.33 6.95 17.06
C VAL A 124 -8.85 6.86 17.19
N ALA A 125 -9.54 8.01 17.21
CA ALA A 125 -10.98 8.11 17.01
C ALA A 125 -11.27 9.40 16.23
N ALA A 126 -12.35 9.42 15.45
CA ALA A 126 -12.83 10.66 14.85
C ALA A 126 -13.25 11.63 15.97
N PRO A 127 -12.70 12.86 16.02
CA PRO A 127 -13.17 13.87 16.97
C PRO A 127 -14.62 14.30 16.64
N PRO A 128 -15.42 14.75 17.61
CA PRO A 128 -16.70 15.40 17.32
C PRO A 128 -16.53 16.63 16.40
N PRO A 129 -17.52 17.02 15.57
CA PRO A 129 -17.41 18.13 14.63
C PRO A 129 -16.89 19.45 15.24
N ASP A 130 -17.35 19.86 16.42
CA ASP A 130 -16.86 21.06 17.11
C ASP A 130 -15.37 20.97 17.45
N THR A 131 -14.91 19.77 17.83
CA THR A 131 -13.50 19.50 18.11
C THR A 131 -12.67 19.48 16.83
N ALA A 132 -13.22 18.97 15.72
CA ALA A 132 -12.57 19.04 14.41
C ALA A 132 -12.41 20.50 13.93
N VAL A 133 -13.47 21.31 14.00
CA VAL A 133 -13.46 22.75 13.73
C VAL A 133 -12.39 23.45 14.58
N HIS A 134 -12.35 23.18 15.89
CA HIS A 134 -11.32 23.74 16.77
C HIS A 134 -9.88 23.30 16.37
N LEU A 135 -9.67 22.06 15.95
CA LEU A 135 -8.36 21.57 15.50
C LEU A 135 -7.93 22.18 14.16
N ILE A 136 -8.87 22.36 13.23
CA ILE A 136 -8.64 23.07 11.96
C ILE A 136 -8.21 24.51 12.23
N ALA A 137 -8.93 25.22 13.11
CA ALA A 137 -8.65 26.60 13.50
C ALA A 137 -7.32 26.78 14.25
N SER A 138 -6.98 25.85 15.16
CA SER A 138 -5.88 26.03 16.12
C SER A 138 -4.58 25.30 15.79
N ARG A 139 -4.61 24.23 14.98
CA ARG A 139 -3.41 23.41 14.69
C ARG A 139 -3.13 23.19 13.21
N PHE A 140 -4.17 23.03 12.38
CA PHE A 140 -3.96 22.74 10.96
C PHE A 140 -3.71 24.05 10.19
N GLY A 141 -4.72 24.92 10.10
CA GLY A 141 -4.64 26.24 9.48
C GLY A 141 -3.98 26.24 8.10
N ALA A 142 -3.25 27.31 7.79
CA ALA A 142 -2.75 27.57 6.44
C ALA A 142 -1.58 26.67 5.95
N GLN A 143 -1.12 25.69 6.73
CA GLN A 143 -0.11 24.70 6.30
C GLN A 143 -0.71 23.34 5.92
N LEU A 144 -2.00 23.13 6.17
CA LEU A 144 -2.72 21.92 5.74
C LEU A 144 -2.82 21.86 4.21
N LYS A 145 -2.33 20.76 3.62
CA LYS A 145 -2.35 20.49 2.18
C LYS A 145 -3.17 19.26 1.80
N CYS A 146 -3.28 18.30 2.71
CA CYS A 146 -4.12 17.10 2.56
C CYS A 146 -4.94 16.88 3.83
N ILE A 147 -6.23 16.56 3.67
CA ILE A 147 -7.07 16.06 4.76
C ILE A 147 -7.96 14.90 4.31
N GLU A 148 -8.11 13.89 5.17
CA GLU A 148 -9.08 12.82 5.01
C GLU A 148 -10.15 12.90 6.12
N LEU A 149 -11.42 12.95 5.71
CA LEU A 149 -12.58 13.03 6.60
C LEU A 149 -13.37 11.72 6.54
N PRO A 150 -13.61 11.03 7.68
CA PRO A 150 -14.65 10.01 7.78
C PRO A 150 -16.04 10.67 7.83
N ILE A 151 -17.09 9.88 7.61
CA ILE A 151 -18.48 10.35 7.45
C ILE A 151 -18.95 11.33 8.54
N GLU A 152 -18.58 11.12 9.80
CA GLU A 152 -19.01 11.93 10.95
C GLU A 152 -18.47 13.38 10.91
N LEU A 153 -17.48 13.65 10.05
CA LEU A 153 -16.87 14.96 9.84
C LEU A 153 -17.22 15.59 8.49
N ILE A 154 -18.05 14.94 7.67
CA ILE A 154 -18.54 15.50 6.41
C ILE A 154 -19.76 16.40 6.71
N THR A 155 -19.51 17.55 7.33
CA THR A 155 -20.54 18.52 7.73
C THR A 155 -20.27 19.92 7.16
N ALA A 156 -21.33 20.72 6.97
CA ALA A 156 -21.18 22.09 6.46
C ALA A 156 -20.25 22.96 7.34
N GLN A 157 -20.29 22.80 8.66
CA GLN A 157 -19.42 23.51 9.61
C GLN A 157 -17.93 23.20 9.36
N VAL A 158 -17.58 21.93 9.17
CA VAL A 158 -16.20 21.50 8.89
C VAL A 158 -15.73 22.04 7.55
N PHE A 159 -16.59 22.03 6.51
CA PHE A 159 -16.24 22.60 5.21
C PHE A 159 -16.08 24.12 5.23
N HIS A 160 -16.91 24.85 5.97
CA HIS A 160 -16.77 26.29 6.16
C HIS A 160 -15.42 26.62 6.81
N GLU A 161 -15.03 25.91 7.87
CA GLU A 161 -13.77 26.19 8.55
C GLU A 161 -12.54 25.76 7.73
N LEU A 162 -12.60 24.64 6.99
CA LEU A 162 -11.55 24.27 6.03
C LEU A 162 -11.38 25.33 4.93
N ALA A 163 -12.48 25.83 4.35
CA ALA A 163 -12.43 26.89 3.34
C ALA A 163 -11.82 28.19 3.89
N ASN A 164 -12.15 28.56 5.13
CA ASN A 164 -11.71 29.79 5.78
C ASN A 164 -10.28 29.74 6.32
N LYS A 165 -9.81 28.59 6.83
CA LYS A 165 -8.52 28.47 7.54
C LYS A 165 -7.42 27.78 6.74
N CYS A 166 -7.76 26.99 5.72
CA CYS A 166 -6.82 26.15 4.98
C CYS A 166 -6.72 26.55 3.48
N PRO A 167 -6.33 27.80 3.14
CA PRO A 167 -6.26 28.29 1.76
C PRO A 167 -5.17 27.64 0.89
N ASN A 168 -4.42 26.69 1.45
CA ASN A 168 -3.40 25.85 0.79
C ASN A 168 -3.81 24.36 0.77
N LEU A 169 -5.07 24.02 1.05
CA LEU A 169 -5.59 22.66 0.93
C LEU A 169 -5.67 22.27 -0.56
N VAL A 170 -4.93 21.23 -0.94
CA VAL A 170 -4.77 20.76 -2.33
C VAL A 170 -5.41 19.39 -2.54
N HIS A 171 -5.47 18.55 -1.51
CA HIS A 171 -6.04 17.21 -1.56
C HIS A 171 -7.12 17.06 -0.48
N LEU A 172 -8.30 16.58 -0.85
CA LEU A 172 -9.41 16.28 0.05
C LEU A 172 -9.92 14.87 -0.22
N VAL A 173 -10.01 14.05 0.83
CA VAL A 173 -10.67 12.74 0.80
C VAL A 173 -11.93 12.81 1.66
N LEU A 174 -13.08 12.48 1.05
CA LEU A 174 -14.37 12.38 1.69
C LEU A 174 -14.78 10.90 1.69
N ASP A 175 -14.91 10.30 2.88
CA ASP A 175 -15.21 8.89 3.00
C ASP A 175 -16.67 8.65 3.42
N PHE A 176 -17.50 8.29 2.44
CA PHE A 176 -18.89 7.89 2.67
C PHE A 176 -19.07 6.36 2.67
N SER A 177 -18.00 5.55 2.67
CA SER A 177 -18.08 4.09 2.44
C SER A 177 -18.95 3.29 3.43
N ASN A 178 -19.21 3.86 4.61
CA ASN A 178 -20.09 3.33 5.66
C ASN A 178 -21.31 4.24 5.94
N ALA A 179 -21.62 5.18 5.05
CA ALA A 179 -22.71 6.14 5.22
C ALA A 179 -24.08 5.53 4.90
N MET A 180 -24.97 5.54 5.90
CA MET A 180 -26.39 5.16 5.76
C MET A 180 -27.29 6.34 5.40
N GLN A 181 -26.86 7.58 5.72
CA GLN A 181 -27.58 8.82 5.45
C GLN A 181 -26.57 9.97 5.28
N LEU A 182 -26.94 11.01 4.53
CA LEU A 182 -26.19 12.26 4.45
C LEU A 182 -26.63 13.26 5.52
N HIS A 183 -25.68 14.09 5.99
CA HIS A 183 -25.99 15.33 6.68
C HIS A 183 -26.72 16.32 5.76
N ASP A 184 -27.43 17.29 6.34
CA ASP A 184 -27.98 18.39 5.56
C ASP A 184 -26.86 19.35 5.12
N PHE A 185 -26.89 19.73 3.84
CA PHE A 185 -25.98 20.67 3.19
C PHE A 185 -26.71 21.90 2.62
N ASN A 186 -27.96 22.16 3.04
CA ASN A 186 -28.72 23.35 2.67
C ASN A 186 -27.92 24.65 2.95
N ASP A 187 -27.23 24.73 4.07
CA ASP A 187 -26.40 25.88 4.44
C ASP A 187 -24.93 25.82 3.93
N LEU A 188 -24.57 24.82 3.11
CA LEU A 188 -23.21 24.68 2.56
C LEU A 188 -22.93 25.75 1.50
N ASN A 189 -22.46 26.90 1.96
CA ASN A 189 -22.18 28.09 1.15
C ASN A 189 -20.67 28.36 0.97
N ALA A 190 -19.80 27.60 1.62
CA ALA A 190 -18.35 27.69 1.47
C ALA A 190 -17.70 26.28 1.46
N PHE A 191 -16.79 26.05 0.51
CA PHE A 191 -16.05 24.80 0.36
C PHE A 191 -14.64 25.07 -0.18
N PRO A 192 -13.61 24.25 0.13
CA PRO A 192 -12.25 24.46 -0.36
C PRO A 192 -12.16 24.50 -1.90
N SER A 193 -11.73 25.64 -2.46
CA SER A 193 -11.82 25.93 -3.90
C SER A 193 -10.50 25.82 -4.70
N LYS A 194 -9.43 25.37 -4.05
CA LYS A 194 -8.08 25.19 -4.65
C LYS A 194 -7.62 23.72 -4.66
N LEU A 195 -8.58 22.80 -4.62
CA LEU A 195 -8.32 21.37 -4.63
C LEU A 195 -7.79 20.94 -6.00
N ARG A 196 -6.59 20.36 -6.04
CA ARG A 196 -6.05 19.65 -7.20
C ARG A 196 -6.53 18.20 -7.25
N THR A 197 -6.74 17.58 -6.08
CA THR A 197 -7.28 16.23 -5.93
C THR A 197 -8.53 16.23 -5.07
N LEU A 198 -9.60 15.64 -5.58
CA LEU A 198 -10.80 15.29 -4.82
C LEU A 198 -11.01 13.77 -4.91
N ASN A 199 -11.04 13.12 -3.76
CA ASN A 199 -11.42 11.71 -3.62
C ASN A 199 -12.73 11.59 -2.85
N ILE A 200 -13.66 10.78 -3.36
CA ILE A 200 -14.94 10.46 -2.73
C ILE A 200 -15.06 8.94 -2.69
N CYS A 201 -14.97 8.34 -1.50
CA CYS A 201 -15.36 6.94 -1.32
C CYS A 201 -16.89 6.90 -1.28
N LEU A 202 -17.51 6.13 -2.19
CA LEU A 202 -18.95 6.01 -2.35
C LEU A 202 -19.54 5.04 -1.30
N SER A 203 -20.83 5.17 -1.00
CA SER A 203 -21.64 4.10 -0.39
C SER A 203 -22.76 3.72 -1.35
N ASP A 204 -23.17 2.45 -1.31
CA ASP A 204 -24.30 1.92 -2.10
C ASP A 204 -25.65 2.50 -1.65
N VAL A 205 -25.74 2.99 -0.41
CA VAL A 205 -27.01 3.35 0.25
C VAL A 205 -27.43 4.80 0.00
N ILE A 206 -26.50 5.70 -0.37
CA ILE A 206 -26.75 7.15 -0.39
C ILE A 206 -26.68 7.81 -1.77
N PHE A 207 -27.67 8.65 -2.06
CA PHE A 207 -27.68 9.53 -3.24
C PHE A 207 -27.01 10.87 -2.94
N MET A 208 -25.91 11.19 -3.63
CA MET A 208 -25.13 12.39 -3.34
C MET A 208 -25.48 13.62 -4.18
N GLU A 209 -26.51 13.61 -5.04
CA GLU A 209 -26.80 14.77 -5.93
C GLU A 209 -27.00 16.08 -5.15
N GLY A 210 -27.67 16.05 -3.99
CA GLY A 210 -27.88 17.23 -3.15
C GLY A 210 -26.56 17.86 -2.65
N PHE A 211 -25.61 17.02 -2.23
CA PHE A 211 -24.27 17.44 -1.82
C PHE A 211 -23.43 17.92 -3.01
N MET A 212 -23.39 17.13 -4.08
CA MET A 212 -22.64 17.46 -5.30
C MET A 212 -23.08 18.79 -5.91
N ARG A 213 -24.39 19.06 -5.92
CA ARG A 213 -24.98 20.33 -6.38
C ARG A 213 -24.49 21.55 -5.60
N LYS A 214 -24.14 21.40 -4.32
CA LYS A 214 -23.54 22.48 -3.50
C LYS A 214 -22.05 22.68 -3.82
N ILE A 215 -21.28 21.60 -4.02
CA ILE A 215 -19.83 21.70 -4.22
C ILE A 215 -19.38 21.96 -5.67
N TYR A 216 -20.23 21.74 -6.68
CA TYR A 216 -19.88 21.89 -8.11
C TYR A 216 -19.15 23.22 -8.45
N ASN A 217 -19.56 24.35 -7.88
CA ASN A 217 -18.94 25.65 -8.17
C ASN A 217 -17.52 25.81 -7.61
N PHE A 218 -17.11 24.96 -6.67
CA PHE A 218 -15.82 25.06 -5.97
C PHE A 218 -14.75 24.11 -6.53
N ILE A 219 -15.14 23.07 -7.29
CA ILE A 219 -14.23 21.99 -7.74
C ILE A 219 -13.61 22.21 -9.13
N ASN A 220 -13.75 23.41 -9.71
CA ASN A 220 -13.24 23.74 -11.05
C ASN A 220 -11.71 23.63 -11.22
N SER A 221 -10.96 23.64 -10.11
CA SER A 221 -9.50 23.52 -10.06
C SER A 221 -8.97 22.09 -9.99
N VAL A 222 -9.86 21.08 -9.90
CA VAL A 222 -9.49 19.67 -9.75
C VAL A 222 -8.87 19.12 -11.04
N GLU A 223 -7.63 18.64 -10.95
CA GLU A 223 -6.93 17.88 -11.99
C GLU A 223 -7.11 16.35 -11.83
N CYS A 224 -7.34 15.89 -10.60
CA CYS A 224 -7.42 14.49 -10.23
C CYS A 224 -8.73 14.21 -9.47
N LEU A 225 -9.67 13.53 -10.12
CA LEU A 225 -10.94 13.11 -9.54
C LEU A 225 -10.91 11.61 -9.28
N GLN A 226 -11.32 11.22 -8.09
CA GLN A 226 -11.40 9.81 -7.69
C GLN A 226 -12.77 9.55 -7.05
N LEU A 227 -13.49 8.58 -7.61
CA LEU A 227 -14.74 8.03 -7.05
C LEU A 227 -14.45 6.55 -6.78
N ILE A 228 -14.39 6.16 -5.51
CA ILE A 228 -13.97 4.82 -5.10
C ILE A 228 -15.19 4.07 -4.57
N GLY A 229 -15.65 3.07 -5.31
CA GLY A 229 -16.77 2.22 -4.96
C GLY A 229 -16.43 1.08 -4.00
N THR A 230 -17.48 0.37 -3.60
CA THR A 230 -17.54 -0.65 -2.55
C THR A 230 -17.41 -2.07 -3.11
N TYR A 231 -16.56 -2.28 -4.13
CA TYR A 231 -16.44 -3.58 -4.82
C TYR A 231 -16.05 -4.76 -3.90
N GLU A 232 -15.39 -4.49 -2.77
CA GLU A 232 -15.07 -5.50 -1.74
C GLU A 232 -16.29 -5.97 -0.92
N LYS A 233 -17.44 -5.27 -1.00
CA LYS A 233 -18.68 -5.54 -0.26
C LYS A 233 -19.77 -6.21 -1.12
N VAL A 234 -19.40 -7.01 -2.11
CA VAL A 234 -20.38 -7.73 -2.97
C VAL A 234 -21.03 -8.87 -2.20
N SER A 235 -22.26 -8.63 -1.74
CA SER A 235 -23.26 -9.67 -1.46
C SER A 235 -23.66 -10.40 -2.74
N GLU A 236 -24.16 -11.63 -2.63
CA GLU A 236 -24.64 -12.43 -3.77
C GLU A 236 -26.06 -12.01 -4.24
N GLU A 237 -26.61 -10.93 -3.70
CA GLU A 237 -27.95 -10.42 -3.98
C GLU A 237 -27.92 -9.36 -5.09
N GLU A 238 -28.86 -9.43 -6.04
CA GLU A 238 -28.97 -8.50 -7.18
C GLU A 238 -29.57 -7.15 -6.76
N GLU A 239 -28.83 -6.37 -5.97
CA GLU A 239 -29.22 -5.01 -5.56
C GLU A 239 -29.38 -4.06 -6.76
N GLU A 240 -30.38 -3.17 -6.73
CA GLU A 240 -30.57 -2.15 -7.78
C GLU A 240 -29.44 -1.12 -7.78
N VAL A 241 -28.45 -1.32 -8.65
CA VAL A 241 -27.28 -0.46 -8.78
C VAL A 241 -27.63 0.91 -9.38
N HIS A 242 -27.88 1.90 -8.52
CA HIS A 242 -28.21 3.29 -8.87
C HIS A 242 -26.97 4.19 -9.13
N GLU A 243 -27.14 5.28 -9.90
CA GLU A 243 -26.11 6.33 -10.09
C GLU A 243 -26.05 7.25 -8.84
N THR A 244 -25.10 7.02 -7.94
CA THR A 244 -24.98 7.81 -6.69
C THR A 244 -24.40 9.22 -6.92
N VAL A 245 -23.67 9.44 -8.02
CA VAL A 245 -23.08 10.72 -8.46
C VAL A 245 -23.31 10.91 -9.95
N GLN A 246 -24.06 11.95 -10.32
CA GLN A 246 -24.41 12.22 -11.72
C GLN A 246 -23.22 12.71 -12.56
N ILE A 247 -22.49 11.79 -13.19
CA ILE A 247 -21.23 12.06 -13.92
C ILE A 247 -21.49 13.00 -15.11
N THR A 248 -22.66 12.87 -15.73
CA THR A 248 -23.15 13.70 -16.84
C THR A 248 -23.28 15.18 -16.49
N LYS A 249 -23.60 15.51 -15.22
CA LYS A 249 -23.58 16.88 -14.66
C LYS A 249 -22.21 17.25 -14.08
N LEU A 250 -21.49 16.31 -13.49
CA LEU A 250 -20.18 16.56 -12.89
C LEU A 250 -19.19 17.11 -13.94
N LYS A 251 -19.11 16.49 -15.12
CA LYS A 251 -18.10 16.80 -16.16
C LYS A 251 -17.95 18.29 -16.52
N SER A 252 -19.03 19.08 -16.50
CA SER A 252 -18.99 20.50 -16.88
C SER A 252 -18.35 21.38 -15.80
N HIS A 253 -18.27 20.88 -14.57
CA HIS A 253 -17.73 21.57 -13.40
C HIS A 253 -16.27 21.21 -13.11
N VAL A 254 -15.70 20.24 -13.84
CA VAL A 254 -14.32 19.76 -13.69
C VAL A 254 -13.57 19.72 -15.05
N PRO A 255 -13.48 20.85 -15.79
CA PRO A 255 -12.90 20.88 -17.14
C PRO A 255 -11.39 20.57 -17.18
N ASN A 256 -10.70 20.66 -16.04
CA ASN A 256 -9.24 20.53 -15.94
C ASN A 256 -8.75 19.10 -15.66
N LEU A 257 -9.61 18.08 -15.73
CA LEU A 257 -9.24 16.71 -15.38
C LEU A 257 -8.17 16.12 -16.29
N ARG A 258 -7.14 15.57 -15.63
CA ARG A 258 -5.99 14.85 -16.18
C ARG A 258 -5.94 13.41 -15.68
N VAL A 259 -6.36 13.15 -14.43
CA VAL A 259 -6.39 11.81 -13.84
C VAL A 259 -7.81 11.54 -13.35
N ILE A 260 -8.42 10.45 -13.81
CA ILE A 260 -9.72 9.96 -13.35
C ILE A 260 -9.56 8.53 -12.83
N ASN A 261 -10.13 8.26 -11.65
CA ASN A 261 -10.14 6.96 -11.03
C ASN A 261 -11.55 6.60 -10.56
N PHE A 262 -12.16 5.64 -11.23
CA PHE A 262 -13.46 5.05 -10.91
C PHE A 262 -13.24 3.57 -10.55
N PHE A 263 -12.61 3.34 -9.40
CA PHE A 263 -12.35 1.99 -8.90
C PHE A 263 -13.66 1.40 -8.34
N GLY A 264 -14.12 0.26 -8.85
CA GLY A 264 -15.27 -0.46 -8.29
C GLY A 264 -16.62 0.26 -8.38
N VAL A 265 -16.78 1.21 -9.31
CA VAL A 265 -18.02 2.01 -9.45
C VAL A 265 -19.08 1.19 -10.19
N LYS A 266 -19.88 0.41 -9.43
CA LYS A 266 -20.87 -0.56 -9.94
C LYS A 266 -21.81 -0.01 -11.05
N PHE A 267 -22.14 1.28 -11.04
CA PHE A 267 -23.05 1.90 -12.03
C PHE A 267 -22.37 2.38 -13.33
N LEU A 268 -21.04 2.38 -13.40
CA LEU A 268 -20.30 2.98 -14.51
C LEU A 268 -20.42 2.18 -15.81
N ASP A 269 -20.94 2.83 -16.85
CA ASP A 269 -21.05 2.29 -18.21
C ASP A 269 -20.34 3.19 -19.25
N ASP A 270 -20.45 2.80 -20.52
CA ASP A 270 -19.93 3.54 -21.67
C ASP A 270 -20.53 4.96 -21.86
N ASN A 271 -21.78 5.21 -21.47
CA ASN A 271 -22.39 6.54 -21.56
C ASN A 271 -21.68 7.54 -20.63
N HIS A 272 -21.29 7.10 -19.44
CA HIS A 272 -20.54 7.93 -18.48
C HIS A 272 -19.13 8.24 -19.01
N ILE A 273 -18.47 7.26 -19.65
CA ILE A 273 -17.13 7.42 -20.25
C ILE A 273 -17.16 8.28 -21.52
N GLU A 274 -18.15 8.11 -22.41
CA GLU A 274 -18.34 9.05 -23.51
C GLU A 274 -18.61 10.46 -22.97
N ALA A 275 -19.48 10.61 -21.96
CA ALA A 275 -19.78 11.92 -21.38
C ALA A 275 -18.50 12.62 -20.89
N ILE A 276 -17.59 11.91 -20.23
CA ILE A 276 -16.28 12.44 -19.82
C ILE A 276 -15.42 12.80 -21.03
N SER A 277 -15.32 11.92 -22.04
CA SER A 277 -14.54 12.16 -23.25
C SER A 277 -14.95 13.44 -24.00
N SER A 278 -16.21 13.86 -23.86
CA SER A 278 -16.76 15.04 -24.54
C SER A 278 -16.28 16.38 -23.95
N ASN A 279 -15.75 16.39 -22.71
CA ASN A 279 -15.33 17.63 -22.03
C ASN A 279 -13.88 17.56 -21.50
N CYS A 280 -13.44 16.38 -21.03
CA CYS A 280 -12.14 16.18 -20.39
C CYS A 280 -11.03 15.93 -21.43
N VAL A 281 -10.85 16.83 -22.39
CA VAL A 281 -9.86 16.72 -23.49
C VAL A 281 -8.40 16.80 -23.01
N HIS A 282 -8.17 16.90 -21.70
CA HIS A 282 -6.84 16.89 -21.07
C HIS A 282 -6.56 15.62 -20.26
N LEU A 283 -7.44 14.62 -20.32
CA LEU A 283 -7.28 13.33 -19.68
C LEU A 283 -5.98 12.63 -20.14
N GLU A 284 -5.14 12.29 -19.18
CA GLU A 284 -3.83 11.62 -19.30
C GLU A 284 -3.88 10.19 -18.73
N CYS A 285 -4.68 9.98 -17.68
CA CYS A 285 -4.89 8.68 -17.03
C CYS A 285 -6.38 8.43 -16.75
N LEU A 286 -6.89 7.26 -17.15
CA LEU A 286 -8.20 6.74 -16.79
C LEU A 286 -8.06 5.37 -16.13
N CYS A 287 -8.61 5.22 -14.93
CA CYS A 287 -8.73 3.96 -14.22
C CYS A 287 -10.22 3.66 -14.00
N ILE A 288 -10.68 2.49 -14.47
CA ILE A 288 -12.06 2.00 -14.39
C ILE A 288 -12.12 0.55 -13.92
N LYS A 289 -11.14 0.15 -13.08
CA LYS A 289 -11.02 -1.21 -12.57
C LYS A 289 -12.31 -1.66 -11.85
N PHE A 290 -12.70 -2.91 -12.05
CA PHE A 290 -13.89 -3.54 -11.47
C PHE A 290 -15.23 -2.89 -11.88
N CYS A 291 -15.27 -2.12 -12.98
CA CYS A 291 -16.49 -1.55 -13.54
C CYS A 291 -17.10 -2.51 -14.59
N THR A 292 -17.77 -3.55 -14.12
CA THR A 292 -18.28 -4.66 -14.96
C THR A 292 -19.32 -4.24 -16.01
N LYS A 293 -20.05 -3.13 -15.82
CA LYS A 293 -21.01 -2.59 -16.80
C LYS A 293 -20.36 -1.86 -18.00
N TYR A 294 -19.06 -1.59 -17.97
CA TYR A 294 -18.34 -0.98 -19.10
C TYR A 294 -18.05 -2.05 -20.18
N THR A 295 -18.57 -1.85 -21.38
CA THR A 295 -18.45 -2.79 -22.52
C THR A 295 -17.41 -2.37 -23.56
N GLY A 296 -17.00 -1.10 -23.56
CA GLY A 296 -16.00 -0.54 -24.46
C GLY A 296 -16.56 0.12 -25.72
N THR A 297 -17.88 0.19 -25.92
CA THR A 297 -18.48 0.91 -27.07
C THR A 297 -18.03 2.38 -27.15
N SER A 298 -17.74 3.02 -26.02
CA SER A 298 -17.23 4.39 -25.92
C SER A 298 -15.71 4.51 -26.15
N LEU A 299 -14.95 3.41 -26.16
CA LEU A 299 -13.48 3.40 -26.18
C LEU A 299 -12.92 4.09 -27.43
N LYS A 300 -13.52 3.86 -28.60
CA LYS A 300 -13.14 4.50 -29.86
C LYS A 300 -13.27 6.02 -29.76
N THR A 301 -14.39 6.51 -29.24
CA THR A 301 -14.67 7.92 -28.99
C THR A 301 -13.71 8.51 -27.95
N LEU A 302 -13.39 7.76 -26.90
CA LEU A 302 -12.40 8.14 -25.88
C LEU A 302 -11.01 8.35 -26.50
N LEU A 303 -10.48 7.40 -27.26
CA LEU A 303 -9.17 7.53 -27.92
C LEU A 303 -9.17 8.62 -29.01
N GLN A 304 -10.30 8.84 -29.69
CA GLN A 304 -10.44 9.91 -30.68
C GLN A 304 -10.43 11.31 -30.07
N ARG A 305 -11.01 11.51 -28.86
CA ARG A 305 -11.12 12.82 -28.19
C ARG A 305 -9.97 13.09 -27.21
N CYS A 306 -9.65 12.16 -26.32
CA CYS A 306 -8.66 12.33 -25.25
C CYS A 306 -7.22 12.05 -25.73
N ARG A 307 -6.71 12.85 -26.68
CA ARG A 307 -5.39 12.68 -27.33
C ARG A 307 -4.16 12.78 -26.41
N LYS A 308 -4.33 13.02 -25.11
CA LYS A 308 -3.27 12.98 -24.08
C LYS A 308 -3.22 11.67 -23.29
N LEU A 309 -4.23 10.80 -23.40
CA LEU A 309 -4.35 9.57 -22.62
C LEU A 309 -3.15 8.63 -22.87
N SER A 310 -2.33 8.41 -21.83
CA SER A 310 -1.23 7.43 -21.85
C SER A 310 -1.52 6.20 -20.99
N CYS A 311 -2.33 6.35 -19.94
CA CYS A 311 -2.61 5.30 -18.98
C CYS A 311 -4.09 4.94 -18.95
N LEU A 312 -4.40 3.67 -19.22
CA LEU A 312 -5.76 3.14 -19.29
C LEU A 312 -5.83 1.82 -18.50
N LEU A 313 -6.47 1.82 -17.34
CA LEU A 313 -6.54 0.67 -16.45
C LEU A 313 -7.98 0.12 -16.41
N MET A 314 -8.20 -1.06 -16.98
CA MET A 314 -9.53 -1.66 -17.20
C MET A 314 -9.69 -3.08 -16.61
N GLU A 315 -8.90 -3.41 -15.58
CA GLU A 315 -8.99 -4.71 -14.88
C GLU A 315 -10.43 -5.09 -14.52
N GLN A 316 -10.84 -6.31 -14.88
CA GLN A 316 -12.16 -6.88 -14.63
C GLN A 316 -13.33 -5.97 -15.06
N THR A 317 -13.25 -5.43 -16.28
CA THR A 317 -14.38 -4.75 -16.96
C THR A 317 -15.06 -5.70 -17.95
N GLY A 318 -16.33 -5.45 -18.28
CA GLY A 318 -17.10 -6.23 -19.26
C GLY A 318 -16.73 -5.96 -20.72
N ILE A 319 -15.46 -5.61 -20.99
CA ILE A 319 -15.01 -5.12 -22.29
C ILE A 319 -15.02 -6.21 -23.37
N LYS A 320 -15.70 -5.93 -24.49
CA LYS A 320 -15.83 -6.88 -25.60
C LYS A 320 -14.67 -6.77 -26.59
N SER A 321 -14.20 -7.93 -27.07
CA SER A 321 -13.17 -8.03 -28.13
C SER A 321 -13.48 -7.15 -29.35
N GLU A 322 -14.73 -7.12 -29.81
CA GLU A 322 -15.19 -6.31 -30.95
C GLU A 322 -14.93 -4.81 -30.75
N HIS A 323 -15.27 -4.27 -29.59
CA HIS A 323 -15.12 -2.84 -29.28
C HIS A 323 -13.67 -2.49 -28.91
N PHE A 324 -12.92 -3.44 -28.36
CA PHE A 324 -11.47 -3.35 -28.19
C PHE A 324 -10.76 -3.26 -29.56
N GLN A 325 -11.21 -3.99 -30.57
CA GLN A 325 -10.68 -3.92 -31.95
C GLN A 325 -11.10 -2.64 -32.69
N ASP A 326 -12.35 -2.19 -32.60
CA ASP A 326 -12.83 -1.00 -33.36
C ASP A 326 -12.18 0.34 -32.94
N ALA A 327 -11.48 0.37 -31.79
CA ALA A 327 -10.81 1.55 -31.26
C ALA A 327 -9.50 1.91 -32.02
N GLU A 328 -9.23 3.22 -32.16
CA GLU A 328 -8.12 3.78 -32.96
C GLU A 328 -6.76 3.79 -32.23
N TRP A 329 -6.30 2.63 -31.77
CA TRP A 329 -5.07 2.47 -30.99
C TRP A 329 -3.84 3.09 -31.65
N GLU A 330 -3.71 2.98 -32.98
CA GLU A 330 -2.60 3.52 -33.76
C GLU A 330 -2.54 5.06 -33.80
N LYS A 331 -3.59 5.74 -33.36
CA LYS A 331 -3.70 7.20 -33.22
C LYS A 331 -3.79 7.66 -31.75
N SER A 332 -3.68 6.73 -30.80
CA SER A 332 -3.66 6.99 -29.36
C SER A 332 -2.26 7.37 -28.86
N ARG A 333 -2.12 7.62 -27.55
CA ARG A 333 -0.82 7.75 -26.87
C ARG A 333 -0.65 6.73 -25.73
N VAL A 334 -1.47 5.68 -25.70
CA VAL A 334 -1.48 4.69 -24.61
C VAL A 334 -0.13 3.97 -24.55
N SER A 335 0.57 4.13 -23.42
CA SER A 335 1.81 3.41 -23.10
C SER A 335 1.74 2.62 -21.79
N GLU A 336 0.65 2.77 -21.02
CA GLU A 336 0.31 1.97 -19.85
C GLU A 336 -1.11 1.40 -20.02
N LEU A 337 -1.25 0.07 -20.11
CA LEU A 337 -2.53 -0.61 -20.34
C LEU A 337 -2.74 -1.77 -19.34
N ASP A 338 -3.91 -1.80 -18.71
CA ASP A 338 -4.36 -2.93 -17.88
C ASP A 338 -5.63 -3.54 -18.47
N ILE A 339 -5.59 -4.83 -18.79
CA ILE A 339 -6.72 -5.66 -19.24
C ILE A 339 -6.82 -6.95 -18.42
N THR A 340 -6.25 -6.98 -17.21
CA THR A 340 -6.29 -8.14 -16.29
C THR A 340 -7.74 -8.60 -16.08
N SER A 341 -7.99 -9.91 -16.10
CA SER A 341 -9.32 -10.51 -15.90
C SER A 341 -10.40 -10.01 -16.88
N CYS A 342 -10.05 -9.75 -18.15
CA CYS A 342 -10.97 -9.32 -19.21
C CYS A 342 -11.12 -10.37 -20.32
N GLU A 343 -12.33 -10.55 -20.86
CA GLU A 343 -12.66 -11.54 -21.89
C GLU A 343 -12.24 -11.11 -23.31
N ILE A 344 -10.93 -10.93 -23.51
CA ILE A 344 -10.33 -10.50 -24.78
C ILE A 344 -9.68 -11.70 -25.49
N THR A 345 -10.06 -11.94 -26.74
CA THR A 345 -9.58 -13.05 -27.57
C THR A 345 -8.17 -12.82 -28.13
N SER A 346 -7.42 -13.89 -28.41
CA SER A 346 -6.07 -13.82 -28.98
C SER A 346 -6.01 -13.00 -30.28
N ALA A 347 -7.03 -13.15 -31.15
CA ALA A 347 -7.12 -12.40 -32.41
C ALA A 347 -7.31 -10.88 -32.18
N ALA A 348 -8.07 -10.49 -31.15
CA ALA A 348 -8.22 -9.08 -30.77
C ALA A 348 -6.94 -8.52 -30.15
N LEU A 349 -6.23 -9.31 -29.34
CA LEU A 349 -4.93 -8.94 -28.77
C LEU A 349 -3.86 -8.76 -29.86
N ILE A 350 -3.75 -9.69 -30.81
CA ILE A 350 -2.77 -9.63 -31.91
C ILE A 350 -2.97 -8.37 -32.79
N ASP A 351 -4.22 -8.07 -33.18
CA ASP A 351 -4.52 -6.86 -33.95
C ASP A 351 -4.23 -5.56 -33.16
N VAL A 352 -4.74 -5.45 -31.94
CA VAL A 352 -4.60 -4.22 -31.14
C VAL A 352 -3.15 -3.96 -30.75
N LEU A 353 -2.43 -4.98 -30.28
CA LEU A 353 -1.02 -4.84 -29.90
C LEU A 353 -0.13 -4.58 -31.11
N GLY A 354 -0.46 -5.14 -32.29
CA GLY A 354 0.20 -4.80 -33.56
C GLY A 354 -0.01 -3.35 -34.01
N ARG A 355 -1.07 -2.67 -33.53
CA ARG A 355 -1.37 -1.25 -33.81
C ARG A 355 -0.83 -0.27 -32.77
N ILE A 356 -0.55 -0.71 -31.54
CA ILE A 356 0.06 0.13 -30.49
C ILE A 356 1.57 0.34 -30.77
N LYS A 357 2.03 1.59 -30.70
CA LYS A 357 3.39 1.97 -31.13
C LYS A 357 4.46 2.06 -30.03
N ASN A 358 4.05 2.07 -28.75
CA ASN A 358 4.96 2.31 -27.61
C ASN A 358 4.33 1.86 -26.28
N LEU A 359 4.17 0.55 -26.07
CA LEU A 359 3.66 0.00 -24.82
C LEU A 359 4.81 -0.23 -23.84
N LYS A 360 4.72 0.33 -22.62
CA LYS A 360 5.78 0.28 -21.59
C LYS A 360 5.36 -0.50 -20.35
N TRP A 361 4.10 -0.46 -20.01
CA TRP A 361 3.53 -1.16 -18.87
C TRP A 361 2.28 -1.87 -19.35
N PHE A 362 2.21 -3.18 -19.15
CA PHE A 362 1.13 -4.01 -19.66
C PHE A 362 0.76 -5.10 -18.66
N CYS A 363 -0.52 -5.18 -18.32
CA CYS A 363 -1.07 -6.26 -17.51
C CYS A 363 -2.17 -6.99 -18.27
N ALA A 364 -2.05 -8.31 -18.36
CA ALA A 364 -3.03 -9.21 -18.95
C ALA A 364 -3.15 -10.52 -18.15
N GLY A 365 -2.94 -10.46 -16.82
CA GLY A 365 -3.15 -11.63 -15.96
C GLY A 365 -4.60 -12.10 -15.99
N HIS A 366 -4.84 -13.41 -15.88
CA HIS A 366 -6.16 -14.05 -16.03
C HIS A 366 -6.89 -13.68 -17.33
N VAL A 367 -6.15 -13.46 -18.43
CA VAL A 367 -6.72 -13.29 -19.78
C VAL A 367 -6.47 -14.56 -20.59
N ASP A 368 -7.51 -15.39 -20.75
CA ASP A 368 -7.41 -16.68 -21.46
C ASP A 368 -6.92 -16.53 -22.90
N GLY A 369 -7.28 -15.44 -23.59
CA GLY A 369 -6.80 -15.16 -24.94
C GLY A 369 -5.31 -14.79 -25.03
N PHE A 370 -4.59 -14.64 -23.91
CA PHE A 370 -3.16 -14.37 -23.92
C PHE A 370 -2.34 -15.67 -24.07
N ASP A 371 -2.17 -16.10 -25.32
CA ASP A 371 -1.45 -17.32 -25.70
C ASP A 371 -0.08 -17.05 -26.36
N ASN A 372 0.61 -18.13 -26.75
CA ASN A 372 1.94 -18.06 -27.36
C ASN A 372 1.98 -17.25 -28.67
N GLN A 373 0.89 -17.20 -29.45
CA GLN A 373 0.80 -16.42 -30.69
C GLN A 373 0.72 -14.91 -30.38
N VAL A 374 0.05 -14.53 -29.30
CA VAL A 374 0.03 -13.14 -28.81
C VAL A 374 1.44 -12.72 -28.38
N LEU A 375 2.14 -13.55 -27.60
CA LEU A 375 3.49 -13.25 -27.13
C LEU A 375 4.52 -13.18 -28.29
N ASP A 376 4.42 -14.08 -29.26
CA ASP A 376 5.23 -14.06 -30.50
C ASP A 376 4.96 -12.79 -31.31
N SER A 377 3.69 -12.39 -31.48
CA SER A 377 3.33 -11.13 -32.15
C SER A 377 3.91 -9.88 -31.45
N ILE A 378 3.93 -9.84 -30.11
CA ILE A 378 4.58 -8.76 -29.33
C ILE A 378 6.09 -8.72 -29.58
N MET A 379 6.75 -9.88 -29.77
CA MET A 379 8.18 -9.96 -30.11
C MET A 379 8.46 -9.54 -31.56
N GLN A 380 7.68 -10.04 -32.52
CA GLN A 380 7.86 -9.78 -33.96
C GLN A 380 7.54 -8.34 -34.36
N SER A 381 6.46 -7.76 -33.84
CA SER A 381 6.11 -6.33 -34.01
C SER A 381 7.17 -5.38 -33.45
N GLY A 382 8.06 -5.88 -32.59
CA GLY A 382 9.04 -5.08 -31.87
C GLY A 382 8.47 -4.33 -30.66
N LEU A 383 7.18 -4.49 -30.35
CA LEU A 383 6.54 -3.89 -29.17
C LEU A 383 7.22 -4.32 -27.86
N ALA A 384 7.76 -5.55 -27.81
CA ALA A 384 8.60 -6.04 -26.74
C ALA A 384 9.78 -5.11 -26.39
N LYS A 385 10.29 -4.31 -27.34
CA LYS A 385 11.42 -3.38 -27.15
C LYS A 385 11.05 -2.11 -26.38
N SER A 386 9.76 -1.78 -26.22
CA SER A 386 9.32 -0.68 -25.36
C SER A 386 8.87 -1.13 -23.97
N LEU A 387 8.61 -2.41 -23.74
CA LEU A 387 8.10 -2.94 -22.47
C LEU A 387 9.12 -2.81 -21.32
N VAL A 388 8.71 -2.11 -20.27
CA VAL A 388 9.46 -1.85 -19.03
C VAL A 388 8.88 -2.64 -17.86
N ALA A 389 7.59 -2.97 -17.88
CA ALA A 389 6.97 -3.90 -16.94
C ALA A 389 5.86 -4.71 -17.61
N ILE A 390 5.75 -5.99 -17.23
CA ILE A 390 4.73 -6.90 -17.74
C ILE A 390 4.14 -7.77 -16.61
N ASP A 391 2.83 -7.96 -16.62
CA ASP A 391 2.10 -8.85 -15.72
C ASP A 391 1.28 -9.86 -16.56
N LEU A 392 1.63 -11.15 -16.42
CA LEU A 392 0.98 -12.29 -17.08
C LEU A 392 0.54 -13.32 -16.04
N GLN A 393 0.13 -12.87 -14.85
CA GLN A 393 -0.30 -13.76 -13.77
C GLN A 393 -1.38 -14.74 -14.24
N SER A 394 -1.17 -16.04 -14.06
CA SER A 394 -2.10 -17.10 -14.49
C SER A 394 -2.53 -17.04 -15.97
N CYS A 395 -1.63 -16.60 -16.87
CA CYS A 395 -1.83 -16.74 -18.32
C CYS A 395 -1.51 -18.19 -18.75
N ASP A 396 -2.41 -19.12 -18.44
CA ASP A 396 -2.08 -20.55 -18.46
C ASP A 396 -1.97 -21.19 -19.86
N ASN A 397 -2.27 -20.41 -20.90
CA ASN A 397 -2.06 -20.79 -22.30
C ASN A 397 -0.63 -20.50 -22.82
N LEU A 398 0.28 -20.03 -21.96
CA LEU A 398 1.70 -19.80 -22.27
C LEU A 398 2.60 -20.98 -21.93
N THR A 399 3.53 -21.30 -22.84
CA THR A 399 4.54 -22.34 -22.62
C THR A 399 5.84 -21.76 -22.04
N GLU A 400 6.57 -22.60 -21.30
CA GLU A 400 7.89 -22.27 -20.72
C GLU A 400 8.88 -21.80 -21.79
N GLU A 401 8.85 -22.41 -22.99
CA GLU A 401 9.73 -22.07 -24.11
C GLU A 401 9.54 -20.63 -24.62
N TYR A 402 8.30 -20.18 -24.80
CA TYR A 402 8.02 -18.82 -25.29
C TYR A 402 8.29 -17.77 -24.22
N LEU A 403 7.96 -18.06 -22.95
CA LEU A 403 8.33 -17.21 -21.82
C LEU A 403 9.86 -17.10 -21.69
N PHE A 404 10.60 -18.19 -21.84
CA PHE A 404 12.07 -18.19 -21.80
C PHE A 404 12.67 -17.33 -22.92
N LYS A 405 12.24 -17.54 -24.18
CA LYS A 405 12.69 -16.73 -25.34
C LYS A 405 12.42 -15.23 -25.14
N PHE A 406 11.24 -14.88 -24.60
CA PHE A 406 10.91 -13.50 -24.28
C PHE A 406 11.83 -12.91 -23.20
N LEU A 407 12.11 -13.65 -22.13
CA LEU A 407 12.98 -13.19 -21.05
C LEU A 407 14.46 -13.15 -21.44
N GLU A 408 14.94 -14.05 -22.29
CA GLU A 408 16.28 -14.02 -22.88
C GLU A 408 16.48 -12.77 -23.75
N ALA A 409 15.52 -12.47 -24.64
CA ALA A 409 15.58 -11.32 -25.54
C ALA A 409 15.32 -9.96 -24.84
N HIS A 410 14.41 -9.91 -23.86
CA HIS A 410 13.88 -8.66 -23.29
C HIS A 410 13.99 -8.52 -21.76
N GLY A 411 14.46 -9.53 -21.02
CA GLY A 411 14.53 -9.46 -19.55
C GLY A 411 15.40 -8.31 -19.01
N ASN A 412 16.46 -7.92 -19.74
CA ASN A 412 17.41 -6.88 -19.33
C ASN A 412 16.89 -5.43 -19.46
N GLN A 413 15.67 -5.22 -19.95
CA GLN A 413 14.97 -3.91 -19.92
C GLN A 413 13.86 -3.86 -18.86
N LEU A 414 13.40 -5.00 -18.34
CA LEU A 414 12.30 -5.07 -17.38
C LEU A 414 12.70 -4.51 -16.00
N LEU A 415 11.80 -3.72 -15.42
CA LEU A 415 11.77 -3.25 -14.04
C LEU A 415 10.68 -3.95 -13.22
N GLY A 416 9.62 -4.47 -13.87
CA GLY A 416 8.56 -5.25 -13.24
C GLY A 416 8.25 -6.51 -14.03
N LEU A 417 8.10 -7.64 -13.34
CA LEU A 417 7.69 -8.91 -13.91
C LEU A 417 6.82 -9.67 -12.90
N ASN A 418 5.63 -10.07 -13.33
CA ASN A 418 4.78 -11.00 -12.62
C ASN A 418 4.45 -12.19 -13.53
N LEU A 419 4.89 -13.38 -13.12
CA LEU A 419 4.53 -14.68 -13.69
C LEU A 419 4.03 -15.61 -12.59
N ALA A 420 3.37 -15.06 -11.57
CA ALA A 420 2.80 -15.83 -10.48
C ALA A 420 1.55 -16.57 -10.94
N GLY A 421 1.17 -17.61 -10.19
CA GLY A 421 -0.04 -18.40 -10.50
C GLY A 421 0.03 -19.24 -11.77
N ILE A 422 1.23 -19.42 -12.35
CA ILE A 422 1.50 -20.22 -13.55
C ILE A 422 2.15 -21.57 -13.11
N PRO A 423 1.37 -22.65 -12.85
CA PRO A 423 1.84 -23.85 -12.13
C PRO A 423 3.13 -24.55 -12.60
N TRP A 424 3.45 -24.57 -13.90
CA TRP A 424 4.61 -25.31 -14.45
C TRP A 424 5.92 -24.52 -14.45
N LEU A 425 5.92 -23.24 -14.05
CA LEU A 425 7.16 -22.46 -13.90
C LEU A 425 7.92 -22.86 -12.62
N VAL A 426 8.61 -23.99 -12.69
CA VAL A 426 9.38 -24.59 -11.60
C VAL A 426 10.79 -23.97 -11.45
N GLU A 427 11.55 -24.45 -10.46
CA GLU A 427 12.88 -23.96 -10.09
C GLU A 427 13.88 -23.80 -11.24
N THR A 428 13.86 -24.71 -12.23
CA THR A 428 14.75 -24.65 -13.41
C THR A 428 14.48 -23.41 -14.27
N PHE A 429 13.21 -23.13 -14.58
CA PHE A 429 12.82 -21.92 -15.32
C PHE A 429 13.34 -20.66 -14.63
N TRP A 430 13.11 -20.54 -13.32
CA TRP A 430 13.50 -19.35 -12.55
C TRP A 430 15.01 -19.19 -12.43
N THR A 431 15.73 -20.27 -12.14
CA THR A 431 17.21 -20.22 -12.03
C THR A 431 17.89 -19.92 -13.37
N GLN A 432 17.31 -20.33 -14.50
CA GLN A 432 17.82 -20.00 -15.84
C GLN A 432 17.39 -18.62 -16.35
N SER A 433 16.19 -18.13 -15.99
CA SER A 433 15.63 -16.86 -16.51
C SER A 433 16.04 -15.62 -15.71
N VAL A 434 16.22 -15.75 -14.38
CA VAL A 434 16.62 -14.63 -13.49
C VAL A 434 17.94 -13.94 -13.90
N PRO A 435 18.97 -14.61 -14.44
CA PRO A 435 20.19 -13.97 -14.98
C PRO A 435 19.99 -12.88 -16.05
N PHE A 436 18.84 -12.89 -16.75
CA PHE A 436 18.47 -11.84 -17.70
C PHE A 436 17.87 -10.59 -17.03
N LEU A 437 17.27 -10.73 -15.84
CA LEU A 437 16.45 -9.72 -15.15
C LEU A 437 17.27 -8.65 -14.38
N ARG A 438 18.43 -8.26 -14.89
CA ARG A 438 19.46 -7.50 -14.14
C ARG A 438 19.02 -6.12 -13.62
N LYS A 439 17.98 -5.53 -14.20
CA LYS A 439 17.41 -4.23 -13.81
C LYS A 439 16.14 -4.32 -12.97
N ILE A 440 15.64 -5.54 -12.70
CA ILE A 440 14.34 -5.77 -12.07
C ILE A 440 14.25 -5.09 -10.70
N LYS A 441 13.09 -4.48 -10.43
CA LYS A 441 12.74 -3.84 -9.16
C LYS A 441 11.62 -4.57 -8.45
N ILE A 442 10.67 -5.11 -9.21
CA ILE A 442 9.52 -5.86 -8.69
C ILE A 442 9.51 -7.21 -9.42
N LEU A 443 9.64 -8.29 -8.66
CA LEU A 443 9.60 -9.66 -9.17
C LEU A 443 8.59 -10.46 -8.36
N ILE A 444 7.59 -11.03 -9.03
CA ILE A 444 6.50 -11.79 -8.42
C ILE A 444 6.45 -13.16 -9.11
N MET A 445 6.57 -14.23 -8.31
CA MET A 445 6.78 -15.59 -8.80
C MET A 445 6.06 -16.66 -7.98
N GLY A 446 5.91 -17.84 -8.58
CA GLY A 446 5.33 -19.02 -7.96
C GLY A 446 3.80 -19.03 -7.91
N THR A 447 3.23 -20.18 -7.56
CA THR A 447 1.78 -20.40 -7.55
C THR A 447 1.27 -20.68 -6.14
N GLY A 448 0.12 -20.13 -5.77
CA GLY A 448 -0.53 -20.41 -4.49
C GLY A 448 -1.25 -21.76 -4.49
N LYS A 449 -2.14 -21.98 -3.51
CA LYS A 449 -3.01 -23.16 -3.52
C LYS A 449 -3.99 -23.13 -4.69
N ILE A 450 -3.65 -23.83 -5.76
CA ILE A 450 -4.52 -24.10 -6.91
C ILE A 450 -5.69 -24.94 -6.43
N VAL A 451 -6.89 -24.35 -6.39
CA VAL A 451 -8.13 -25.04 -5.98
C VAL A 451 -8.62 -25.99 -7.09
N THR A 452 -8.29 -25.71 -8.35
CA THR A 452 -8.76 -26.45 -9.53
C THR A 452 -7.62 -27.15 -10.28
N ILE A 453 -7.58 -28.47 -10.12
CA ILE A 453 -6.98 -29.47 -11.03
C ILE A 453 -5.44 -29.59 -10.98
N THR A 454 -4.97 -30.85 -11.07
CA THR A 454 -3.57 -31.30 -11.12
C THR A 454 -2.61 -30.77 -10.03
N ARG A 455 -2.35 -31.62 -9.04
CA ARG A 455 -1.22 -31.45 -8.10
C ARG A 455 0.10 -31.32 -8.89
N VAL A 456 0.73 -30.15 -8.82
CA VAL A 456 2.14 -29.98 -9.20
C VAL A 456 2.99 -30.77 -8.19
N SER A 457 3.37 -31.99 -8.57
CA SER A 457 4.07 -32.95 -7.69
C SER A 457 5.53 -32.55 -7.42
N SER A 458 6.09 -31.63 -8.22
CA SER A 458 7.45 -31.12 -8.08
C SER A 458 7.57 -30.14 -6.92
N LYS A 459 8.24 -30.59 -5.85
CA LYS A 459 8.74 -29.75 -4.77
C LYS A 459 9.74 -28.72 -5.32
N ILE A 460 9.66 -27.47 -4.86
CA ILE A 460 10.48 -26.35 -5.33
C ILE A 460 11.57 -26.03 -4.30
N HIS A 461 12.85 -26.14 -4.64
CA HIS A 461 13.94 -25.74 -3.74
C HIS A 461 14.22 -24.24 -3.84
N VAL A 462 13.57 -23.47 -2.96
CA VAL A 462 13.61 -21.99 -2.98
C VAL A 462 15.01 -21.41 -2.73
N ASP A 463 15.90 -22.15 -2.07
CA ASP A 463 17.28 -21.75 -1.79
C ASP A 463 18.08 -21.36 -3.05
N GLN A 464 17.95 -22.12 -4.15
CA GLN A 464 18.66 -21.81 -5.40
C GLN A 464 18.08 -20.57 -6.08
N ILE A 465 16.76 -20.38 -5.99
CA ILE A 465 16.06 -19.21 -6.54
C ILE A 465 16.49 -17.94 -5.80
N ILE A 466 16.55 -18.01 -4.46
CA ILE A 466 16.99 -16.89 -3.60
C ILE A 466 18.44 -16.50 -3.88
N ASP A 467 19.37 -17.45 -4.03
CA ASP A 467 20.76 -17.11 -4.38
C ASP A 467 20.87 -16.56 -5.81
N CYS A 468 20.14 -17.13 -6.77
CA CYS A 468 20.13 -16.64 -8.14
C CYS A 468 19.60 -15.20 -8.24
N VAL A 469 18.50 -14.87 -7.53
CA VAL A 469 17.99 -13.49 -7.42
C VAL A 469 18.99 -12.59 -6.69
N ALA A 470 19.63 -13.06 -5.62
CA ALA A 470 20.66 -12.30 -4.90
C ALA A 470 21.89 -12.00 -5.77
N VAL A 471 22.33 -12.94 -6.62
CA VAL A 471 23.45 -12.77 -7.55
C VAL A 471 23.11 -11.80 -8.69
N ASN A 472 21.94 -11.95 -9.31
CA ASN A 472 21.66 -11.33 -10.60
C ASN A 472 20.82 -10.04 -10.53
N CYS A 473 20.07 -9.81 -9.44
CA CYS A 473 19.07 -8.73 -9.35
C CYS A 473 19.42 -7.65 -8.28
N PRO A 474 20.56 -6.95 -8.36
CA PRO A 474 20.99 -6.00 -7.33
C PRO A 474 20.11 -4.73 -7.22
N GLN A 475 19.18 -4.52 -8.16
CA GLN A 475 18.24 -3.40 -8.16
C GLN A 475 16.89 -3.72 -7.50
N ILE A 476 16.66 -4.96 -7.06
CA ILE A 476 15.35 -5.42 -6.58
C ILE A 476 14.90 -4.62 -5.34
N GLU A 477 13.68 -4.07 -5.41
CA GLU A 477 13.03 -3.30 -4.35
C GLU A 477 11.89 -4.11 -3.68
N ARG A 478 11.24 -5.02 -4.42
CA ARG A 478 10.22 -5.95 -3.93
C ARG A 478 10.41 -7.33 -4.57
N LEU A 479 10.37 -8.37 -3.75
CA LEU A 479 10.33 -9.78 -4.18
C LEU A 479 9.11 -10.45 -3.54
N GLU A 480 8.35 -11.21 -4.32
CA GLU A 480 7.22 -11.99 -3.84
C GLU A 480 7.27 -13.43 -4.36
N ILE A 481 7.14 -14.39 -3.45
CA ILE A 481 7.19 -15.83 -3.74
C ILE A 481 5.93 -16.48 -3.17
N ARG A 482 5.03 -16.93 -4.06
CA ARG A 482 3.69 -17.41 -3.72
C ARG A 482 3.54 -18.93 -3.56
N TRP A 483 4.59 -19.73 -3.81
CA TRP A 483 4.55 -21.18 -3.51
C TRP A 483 4.17 -21.42 -2.06
N ASP A 484 3.26 -22.36 -1.83
CA ASP A 484 2.76 -22.72 -0.51
C ASP A 484 3.77 -23.62 0.26
N PRO A 485 3.59 -23.82 1.59
CA PRO A 485 4.50 -24.65 2.40
C PRO A 485 4.54 -26.14 2.05
N GLU A 486 3.50 -26.69 1.42
CA GLU A 486 3.46 -28.10 1.01
C GLU A 486 4.31 -28.31 -0.24
N THR A 487 4.34 -27.32 -1.14
CA THR A 487 5.16 -27.24 -2.37
C THR A 487 6.61 -26.83 -2.11
N LEU A 488 6.86 -25.85 -1.23
CA LEU A 488 8.21 -25.33 -0.94
C LEU A 488 9.11 -26.35 -0.25
N ARG A 489 10.39 -26.40 -0.63
CA ARG A 489 11.45 -27.03 0.16
C ARG A 489 12.66 -26.10 0.28
N PHE A 490 13.33 -26.22 1.41
CA PHE A 490 14.45 -25.39 1.82
C PHE A 490 15.38 -26.23 2.72
N SER A 491 16.63 -25.83 2.87
CA SER A 491 17.66 -26.64 3.57
C SER A 491 18.06 -26.05 4.92
N ASP A 492 18.81 -26.79 5.75
CA ASP A 492 19.45 -26.23 6.96
C ASP A 492 20.42 -25.07 6.64
N LYS A 493 20.81 -24.92 5.36
CA LYS A 493 21.68 -23.86 4.86
C LYS A 493 20.91 -22.62 4.39
N SER A 494 19.56 -22.64 4.38
CA SER A 494 18.67 -21.54 3.97
C SER A 494 19.15 -20.17 4.46
N SER A 495 19.48 -20.07 5.74
CA SER A 495 19.96 -18.84 6.37
C SER A 495 21.11 -18.18 5.59
N LYS A 496 22.05 -18.96 5.02
CA LYS A 496 23.17 -18.44 4.24
C LYS A 496 22.73 -17.81 2.91
N PHE A 497 21.74 -18.39 2.24
CA PHE A 497 21.18 -17.81 1.00
C PHE A 497 20.38 -16.54 1.30
N ILE A 498 19.62 -16.54 2.41
CA ILE A 498 18.91 -15.37 2.92
C ILE A 498 19.91 -14.27 3.36
N ASP A 499 21.07 -14.62 3.90
CA ASP A 499 22.18 -13.70 4.21
C ASP A 499 22.77 -13.10 2.93
N THR A 500 23.05 -13.92 1.93
CA THR A 500 23.51 -13.48 0.60
C THR A 500 22.51 -12.50 -0.04
N LEU A 501 21.21 -12.77 0.06
CA LEU A 501 20.16 -11.84 -0.39
C LEU A 501 20.23 -10.51 0.35
N ARG A 502 20.28 -10.49 1.70
CA ARG A 502 20.35 -9.24 2.49
C ARG A 502 21.61 -8.41 2.18
N VAL A 503 22.72 -9.05 1.83
CA VAL A 503 23.96 -8.36 1.44
C VAL A 503 23.88 -7.81 0.01
N LYS A 504 23.55 -8.64 -0.99
CA LYS A 504 23.59 -8.26 -2.40
C LYS A 504 22.39 -7.41 -2.85
N ALA A 505 21.17 -7.78 -2.44
CA ALA A 505 19.94 -7.04 -2.73
C ALA A 505 19.78 -5.82 -1.78
N SER A 506 20.76 -4.93 -1.80
CA SER A 506 20.86 -3.76 -0.90
C SER A 506 19.65 -2.82 -0.94
N LYS A 507 18.86 -2.84 -2.02
CA LYS A 507 17.66 -2.02 -2.23
C LYS A 507 16.34 -2.68 -1.80
N LEU A 508 16.36 -3.95 -1.37
CA LEU A 508 15.15 -4.70 -1.02
C LEU A 508 14.38 -4.02 0.12
N ARG A 509 13.11 -3.70 -0.12
CA ARG A 509 12.19 -3.04 0.83
C ARG A 509 11.07 -3.95 1.33
N SER A 510 10.60 -4.87 0.48
CA SER A 510 9.57 -5.86 0.79
C SER A 510 10.02 -7.24 0.32
N LEU A 511 9.87 -8.24 1.19
CA LEU A 511 9.97 -9.65 0.83
C LEU A 511 8.68 -10.34 1.28
N THR A 512 7.80 -10.65 0.33
CA THR A 512 6.51 -11.28 0.60
C THR A 512 6.62 -12.78 0.31
N LEU A 513 6.18 -13.61 1.26
CA LEU A 513 6.26 -15.06 1.20
C LEU A 513 4.93 -15.68 1.61
N SER A 514 4.63 -16.90 1.18
CA SER A 514 3.55 -17.68 1.77
C SER A 514 3.80 -17.93 3.26
N ASP A 515 2.75 -17.85 4.06
CA ASP A 515 2.81 -18.09 5.51
C ASP A 515 3.20 -19.56 5.80
N GLY A 516 3.99 -19.77 6.85
CA GLY A 516 4.58 -21.07 7.21
C GLY A 516 6.05 -21.02 7.64
N GLU A 517 6.68 -22.18 7.80
CA GLU A 517 8.03 -22.33 8.39
C GLU A 517 9.11 -21.49 7.69
N TYR A 518 9.08 -21.42 6.36
CA TYR A 518 10.08 -20.64 5.60
C TYR A 518 9.92 -19.14 5.82
N PHE A 519 8.68 -18.65 5.94
CA PHE A 519 8.41 -17.24 6.24
C PHE A 519 8.96 -16.84 7.62
N GLU A 520 8.71 -17.64 8.67
CA GLU A 520 9.23 -17.36 10.00
C GLU A 520 10.77 -17.48 10.08
N LEU A 521 11.38 -18.42 9.36
CA LEU A 521 12.84 -18.52 9.23
C LEU A 521 13.45 -17.26 8.59
N VAL A 522 12.87 -16.79 7.48
CA VAL A 522 13.31 -15.57 6.78
C VAL A 522 13.11 -14.35 7.68
N LYS A 523 11.91 -14.19 8.26
CA LYS A 523 11.53 -13.10 9.17
C LYS A 523 12.50 -12.99 10.35
N SER A 524 12.74 -14.09 11.07
CA SER A 524 13.68 -14.08 12.21
C SER A 524 15.11 -13.69 11.79
N ASN A 525 15.56 -14.07 10.58
CA ASN A 525 16.88 -13.68 10.08
C ASN A 525 16.96 -12.19 9.66
N PHE A 526 15.88 -11.63 9.09
CA PHE A 526 15.79 -10.20 8.79
C PHE A 526 15.70 -9.32 10.05
N GLU A 527 14.93 -9.75 11.07
CA GLU A 527 14.78 -9.05 12.35
C GLU A 527 16.13 -8.94 13.09
N ARG A 528 16.85 -10.07 13.21
CA ARG A 528 18.21 -10.12 13.79
C ARG A 528 19.22 -9.21 13.08
N ALA A 529 18.99 -8.90 11.79
CA ALA A 529 19.87 -8.06 10.99
C ALA A 529 19.54 -6.55 11.05
N HIS A 530 18.51 -6.14 11.82
CA HIS A 530 18.08 -4.75 12.01
C HIS A 530 17.90 -3.94 10.70
N ARG A 531 17.51 -4.61 9.60
CA ARG A 531 17.27 -3.97 8.29
C ARG A 531 15.88 -3.34 8.24
N ARG A 532 15.74 -2.26 7.45
CA ARG A 532 14.45 -1.61 7.13
C ARG A 532 13.58 -2.39 6.12
N ALA A 533 13.97 -3.60 5.74
CA ALA A 533 13.25 -4.41 4.78
C ALA A 533 12.17 -5.21 5.50
N ILE A 534 10.91 -5.07 5.07
CA ILE A 534 9.76 -5.66 5.74
C ILE A 534 9.48 -7.02 5.10
N VAL A 535 9.55 -8.10 5.90
CA VAL A 535 9.10 -9.44 5.50
C VAL A 535 7.59 -9.52 5.76
N ARG A 536 6.82 -10.06 4.80
CA ARG A 536 5.35 -10.09 4.84
C ARG A 536 4.81 -11.47 4.45
N THR A 537 3.62 -11.83 4.95
CA THR A 537 2.84 -12.97 4.44
C THR A 537 2.01 -12.54 3.22
N THR A 538 1.83 -13.45 2.26
CA THR A 538 0.89 -13.27 1.13
C THR A 538 -0.56 -13.12 1.59
N VAL A 539 -0.91 -13.66 2.76
CA VAL A 539 -2.22 -13.50 3.41
C VAL A 539 -2.54 -12.05 3.73
N ASN A 540 -1.54 -11.27 4.16
CA ASN A 540 -1.72 -9.89 4.65
C ASN A 540 -1.28 -8.82 3.64
N CYS A 541 -0.68 -9.20 2.50
CA CYS A 541 -0.19 -8.28 1.49
C CYS A 541 0.11 -9.02 0.19
N SER A 542 -0.40 -8.53 -0.94
CA SER A 542 0.06 -8.89 -2.27
C SER A 542 0.93 -7.78 -2.86
N THR A 543 1.92 -8.17 -3.66
CA THR A 543 2.72 -7.25 -4.48
C THR A 543 2.08 -7.15 -5.86
N THR A 544 2.18 -5.97 -6.47
CA THR A 544 1.77 -5.69 -7.86
C THR A 544 2.85 -4.88 -8.56
N ILE A 545 2.80 -4.80 -9.90
CA ILE A 545 3.66 -3.89 -10.68
C ILE A 545 3.11 -2.45 -10.79
N LEU A 546 1.98 -2.13 -10.13
CA LEU A 546 1.40 -0.78 -10.05
C LEU A 546 2.39 0.31 -9.59
N PRO A 547 3.34 0.08 -8.65
CA PRO A 547 4.32 1.09 -8.24
C PRO A 547 5.34 1.54 -9.31
N LEU A 548 5.22 1.01 -10.54
CA LEU A 548 5.99 1.43 -11.71
C LEU A 548 5.18 2.33 -12.66
N LEU A 549 3.86 2.48 -12.45
CA LEU A 549 3.02 3.39 -13.23
C LEU A 549 3.42 4.86 -12.99
N PRO A 550 3.44 5.73 -14.02
CA PRO A 550 3.73 7.16 -13.84
C PRO A 550 2.77 7.85 -12.86
N TYR A 551 1.49 7.49 -12.91
CA TYR A 551 0.41 8.10 -12.13
C TYR A 551 0.17 7.43 -10.76
N PHE A 552 1.02 6.48 -10.33
CA PHE A 552 0.86 5.74 -9.06
C PHE A 552 0.77 6.64 -7.81
N LYS A 553 1.20 7.90 -7.87
CA LYS A 553 1.11 8.88 -6.77
C LYS A 553 -0.17 9.73 -6.79
N ASP A 554 -0.79 9.87 -7.96
CA ASP A 554 -2.06 10.59 -8.10
C ASP A 554 -3.23 9.62 -7.90
N LEU A 555 -3.12 8.36 -8.34
CA LEU A 555 -4.09 7.29 -8.10
C LEU A 555 -4.06 6.75 -6.66
N ARG A 556 -5.23 6.67 -6.03
CA ARG A 556 -5.52 5.84 -4.85
C ARG A 556 -6.02 4.48 -5.33
N PHE A 557 -5.32 3.43 -4.95
CA PHE A 557 -5.90 2.09 -4.91
C PHE A 557 -6.38 1.85 -3.47
N ASN A 558 -7.38 0.97 -3.26
CA ASN A 558 -7.68 0.47 -1.92
C ASN A 558 -6.50 -0.35 -1.39
#